data_AF-A0A2H0CUU3-F1
#
_entry.id   AF-A0A2H0CUU3-F1
#
_cell.length_a   1.000
_cell.length_b   1.000
_cell.length_c   1.000
_cell.angle_alpha   90.00
_cell.angle_beta   90.00
_cell.angle_gamma   90.00
#
_symmetry.space_group_name_H-M   'P 1'
#
loop_
_entity.id
_entity.type
_entity.pdbx_description
1 polymer ?
#
loop_
_entity_poly.entity_id
_entity_poly.type
_entity_poly.pdbx_seq_one_letter_code
_entity_poly.pdbx_strand_id
1 'polypeptide(L)'
;MDNLRQTLIDSLQSYYADDSDLLETVRDLVKKEGEEVYPTLLNILTHLDFNAHDAKTNWDRILTHRNLLETKLDRHVRLITAMCDYFCEVSKNLETPTMIELRILEETRKYSRSDGLTGLFNRRFFDEALEGEMKRAQRYNGKFSLIFFDLDHFKSLNDTYGHQAGDLTLKKVAEIMILGKRTEDLACRYGGEELTLVLPETQKINALVIAERIRQKVEELKLEFDGKPFNVTLSGGVASYPSDAKDSKSLIHAADIALYQAKQSGRNKIFLHALDKRHYLRIDFASNIQVNQVDQKSGQITAQGKNFSSSGLLFESSVPIEIGTHVKLEMTDLGLEKPITVKARVVRVEKFDRHYDIGVSFLEINETAENEVAQALAKNLGIPVTQVLKKNHFEV
;
A
#
# COMPACT_ATOMS: atom_id res chain seq x y z
N MET A 1 -11.42 -3.31 -17.15
CA MET A 1 -12.88 -3.41 -16.89
C MET A 1 -13.53 -2.04 -16.74
N ASP A 2 -12.94 -1.10 -15.97
CA ASP A 2 -13.52 0.26 -15.84
C ASP A 2 -13.68 1.02 -17.17
N ASN A 3 -12.79 0.81 -18.15
CA ASN A 3 -12.90 1.46 -19.45
C ASN A 3 -14.13 0.98 -20.28
N LEU A 4 -14.43 -0.31 -20.26
CA LEU A 4 -15.58 -0.88 -20.98
C LEU A 4 -16.91 -0.39 -20.39
N ARG A 5 -17.03 -0.43 -19.05
CA ARG A 5 -18.23 0.04 -18.35
C ARG A 5 -18.49 1.52 -18.65
N GLN A 6 -17.45 2.36 -18.57
CA GLN A 6 -17.58 3.79 -18.83
C GLN A 6 -17.99 4.04 -20.29
N THR A 7 -17.34 3.36 -21.24
CA THR A 7 -17.70 3.46 -22.68
C THR A 7 -19.18 3.12 -22.92
N LEU A 8 -19.69 2.08 -22.25
CA LEU A 8 -21.11 1.69 -22.35
C LEU A 8 -22.05 2.71 -21.70
N ILE A 9 -21.69 3.26 -20.54
CA ILE A 9 -22.48 4.32 -19.87
C ILE A 9 -22.54 5.57 -20.73
N ASP A 10 -21.40 6.02 -21.26
CA ASP A 10 -21.33 7.21 -22.11
C ASP A 10 -22.21 7.02 -23.35
N SER A 11 -22.11 5.84 -23.98
CA SER A 11 -22.96 5.45 -25.11
C SER A 11 -24.44 5.54 -24.73
N LEU A 12 -24.86 4.92 -23.63
CA LEU A 12 -26.26 4.93 -23.16
C LEU A 12 -26.79 6.33 -22.82
N GLN A 13 -25.93 7.26 -22.38
CA GLN A 13 -26.32 8.64 -22.06
C GLN A 13 -26.46 9.53 -23.30
N SER A 14 -25.76 9.22 -24.39
CA SER A 14 -25.85 9.98 -25.65
C SER A 14 -27.10 9.70 -26.49
N TYR A 15 -27.84 8.61 -26.23
CA TYR A 15 -28.95 8.18 -27.09
C TYR A 15 -30.32 8.38 -26.44
N TYR A 16 -31.09 9.34 -26.95
CA TYR A 16 -32.43 9.67 -26.45
C TYR A 16 -33.59 9.26 -27.39
N ALA A 17 -33.33 8.79 -28.62
CA ALA A 17 -34.37 8.62 -29.65
C ALA A 17 -34.67 7.18 -30.09
N ASP A 18 -33.65 6.33 -30.31
CA ASP A 18 -33.80 4.93 -30.76
C ASP A 18 -32.62 4.07 -30.26
N ASP A 19 -32.85 2.77 -30.07
CA ASP A 19 -31.84 1.81 -29.60
C ASP A 19 -30.99 1.23 -30.75
N SER A 20 -31.24 1.61 -32.00
CA SER A 20 -30.48 1.14 -33.17
C SER A 20 -28.98 1.41 -33.05
N ASP A 21 -28.61 2.64 -32.68
CA ASP A 21 -27.21 3.05 -32.51
C ASP A 21 -26.55 2.34 -31.32
N LEU A 22 -27.32 2.08 -30.24
CA LEU A 22 -26.86 1.30 -29.10
C LEU A 22 -26.56 -0.14 -29.50
N LEU A 23 -27.45 -0.78 -30.28
CA LEU A 23 -27.25 -2.14 -30.76
C LEU A 23 -26.03 -2.25 -31.68
N GLU A 24 -25.79 -1.25 -32.53
CA GLU A 24 -24.58 -1.17 -33.36
C GLU A 24 -23.32 -1.01 -32.50
N THR A 25 -23.35 -0.09 -31.53
CA THR A 25 -22.24 0.12 -30.58
C THR A 25 -21.90 -1.16 -29.81
N VAL A 26 -22.92 -1.89 -29.33
CA VAL A 26 -22.73 -3.17 -28.63
C VAL A 26 -22.10 -4.21 -29.55
N ARG A 27 -22.54 -4.32 -30.82
CA ARG A 27 -21.94 -5.25 -31.80
C ARG A 27 -20.47 -4.94 -32.02
N ASP A 28 -20.10 -3.67 -32.16
CA ASP A 28 -18.71 -3.28 -32.40
C ASP A 28 -17.84 -3.49 -31.16
N LEU A 29 -18.36 -3.21 -29.96
CA LEU A 29 -17.67 -3.54 -28.72
C LEU A 29 -17.47 -5.04 -28.55
N VAL A 30 -18.47 -5.87 -28.91
CA VAL A 30 -18.33 -7.34 -28.84
C VAL A 30 -17.25 -7.84 -29.80
N LYS A 31 -17.11 -7.24 -31.00
CA LYS A 31 -16.01 -7.58 -31.92
C LYS A 31 -14.63 -7.26 -31.34
N LYS A 32 -14.53 -6.18 -30.57
CA LYS A 32 -13.26 -5.67 -30.02
C LYS A 32 -12.89 -6.34 -28.68
N GLU A 33 -13.85 -6.47 -27.79
CA GLU A 33 -13.65 -6.85 -26.37
C GLU A 33 -14.20 -8.26 -26.06
N GLY A 34 -14.88 -8.91 -27.01
CA GLY A 34 -15.46 -10.24 -26.86
C GLY A 34 -16.82 -10.26 -26.14
N GLU A 35 -17.23 -11.44 -25.67
CA GLU A 35 -18.56 -11.63 -25.04
C GLU A 35 -18.69 -11.02 -23.64
N GLU A 36 -17.61 -10.51 -23.05
CA GLU A 36 -17.59 -9.81 -21.75
C GLU A 36 -18.38 -8.49 -21.75
N VAL A 37 -18.78 -8.02 -22.94
CA VAL A 37 -19.68 -6.87 -23.10
C VAL A 37 -21.07 -7.19 -22.57
N TYR A 38 -21.59 -8.41 -22.77
CA TYR A 38 -22.97 -8.74 -22.37
C TYR A 38 -23.18 -8.70 -20.85
N PRO A 39 -22.33 -9.34 -20.01
CA PRO A 39 -22.45 -9.21 -18.56
C PRO A 39 -22.41 -7.75 -18.09
N THR A 40 -21.48 -6.98 -18.65
CA THR A 40 -21.30 -5.57 -18.27
C THR A 40 -22.53 -4.74 -18.61
N LEU A 41 -23.08 -4.90 -19.81
CA LEU A 41 -24.27 -4.19 -20.27
C LEU A 41 -25.52 -4.55 -19.47
N LEU A 42 -25.76 -5.85 -19.25
CA LEU A 42 -26.90 -6.30 -18.45
C LEU A 42 -26.80 -5.76 -17.02
N ASN A 43 -25.62 -5.82 -16.40
CA ASN A 43 -25.41 -5.25 -15.07
C ASN A 43 -25.68 -3.74 -15.03
N ILE A 44 -25.30 -2.98 -16.06
CA ILE A 44 -25.57 -1.54 -16.13
C ILE A 44 -27.08 -1.26 -16.18
N LEU A 45 -27.82 -2.03 -16.99
CA LEU A 45 -29.24 -1.76 -17.26
C LEU A 45 -30.20 -2.38 -16.24
N THR A 46 -29.84 -3.49 -15.60
CA THR A 46 -30.74 -4.27 -14.72
C THR A 46 -30.18 -4.58 -13.35
N HIS A 47 -28.89 -4.30 -13.10
CA HIS A 47 -28.18 -4.67 -11.88
C HIS A 47 -28.09 -6.18 -11.60
N LEU A 48 -28.37 -7.01 -12.60
CA LEU A 48 -28.19 -8.45 -12.51
C LEU A 48 -26.77 -8.83 -12.93
N ASP A 49 -26.16 -9.72 -12.13
CA ASP A 49 -24.84 -10.28 -12.42
C ASP A 49 -24.99 -11.65 -13.09
N PHE A 50 -24.29 -11.81 -14.22
CA PHE A 50 -24.27 -13.04 -15.01
C PHE A 50 -22.83 -13.38 -15.41
N ASN A 51 -22.54 -14.66 -15.61
CA ASN A 51 -21.33 -15.05 -16.35
C ASN A 51 -21.52 -14.75 -17.85
N ALA A 52 -20.42 -14.76 -18.63
CA ALA A 52 -20.45 -14.44 -20.07
C ALA A 52 -21.46 -15.27 -20.87
N HIS A 53 -21.54 -16.58 -20.59
CA HIS A 53 -22.42 -17.50 -21.32
C HIS A 53 -23.90 -17.21 -21.06
N ASP A 54 -24.27 -17.07 -19.78
CA ASP A 54 -25.64 -16.78 -19.36
C ASP A 54 -26.05 -15.37 -19.82
N ALA A 55 -25.12 -14.41 -19.76
CA ALA A 55 -25.38 -13.05 -20.19
C ALA A 55 -25.70 -12.99 -21.69
N LYS A 56 -24.91 -13.66 -22.54
CA LYS A 56 -25.16 -13.75 -23.97
C LYS A 56 -26.49 -14.45 -24.27
N THR A 57 -26.76 -15.57 -23.58
CA THR A 57 -28.01 -16.30 -23.74
C THR A 57 -29.22 -15.44 -23.38
N ASN A 58 -29.15 -14.69 -22.28
CA ASN A 58 -30.19 -13.74 -21.89
C ASN A 58 -30.34 -12.63 -22.92
N TRP A 59 -29.23 -12.07 -23.42
CA TRP A 59 -29.24 -11.03 -24.45
C TRP A 59 -30.01 -11.46 -25.71
N ASP A 60 -29.70 -12.63 -26.26
CA ASP A 60 -30.37 -13.14 -27.46
C ASP A 60 -31.88 -13.38 -27.22
N ARG A 61 -32.24 -13.87 -26.02
CA ARG A 61 -33.63 -14.06 -25.61
C ARG A 61 -34.38 -12.75 -25.42
N ILE A 62 -33.73 -11.72 -24.87
CA ILE A 62 -34.29 -10.38 -24.74
C ILE A 62 -34.61 -9.78 -26.10
N LEU A 63 -33.70 -9.90 -27.08
CA LEU A 63 -33.95 -9.39 -28.44
C LEU A 63 -35.11 -10.13 -29.12
N THR A 64 -35.18 -11.45 -28.94
CA THR A 64 -36.30 -12.25 -29.44
C THR A 64 -37.62 -11.84 -28.78
N HIS A 65 -37.60 -11.63 -27.46
CA HIS A 65 -38.74 -11.18 -26.67
C HIS A 65 -39.22 -9.79 -27.06
N ARG A 66 -38.29 -8.87 -27.34
CA ARG A 66 -38.60 -7.53 -27.87
C ARG A 66 -39.40 -7.62 -29.18
N ASN A 67 -38.94 -8.41 -30.15
CA ASN A 67 -39.62 -8.57 -31.43
C ASN A 67 -41.04 -9.14 -31.25
N LEU A 68 -41.23 -10.06 -30.31
CA LEU A 68 -42.55 -10.58 -29.95
C LEU A 68 -43.45 -9.48 -29.35
N LEU A 69 -42.91 -8.64 -28.47
CA LEU A 69 -43.65 -7.52 -27.88
C LEU A 69 -44.03 -6.49 -28.94
N GLU A 70 -43.11 -6.12 -29.83
CA GLU A 70 -43.39 -5.17 -30.93
C GLU A 70 -44.51 -5.66 -31.84
N THR A 71 -44.47 -6.95 -32.21
CA THR A 71 -45.52 -7.59 -33.03
C THR A 71 -46.88 -7.57 -32.33
N LYS A 72 -46.92 -7.80 -31.01
CA LYS A 72 -48.17 -7.83 -30.25
C LYS A 72 -48.72 -6.45 -29.92
N LEU A 73 -47.85 -5.47 -29.71
CA LEU A 73 -48.22 -4.10 -29.31
C LEU A 73 -48.43 -3.16 -30.51
N ASP A 74 -48.07 -3.60 -31.71
CA ASP A 74 -48.13 -2.82 -32.96
C ASP A 74 -47.45 -1.45 -32.83
N ARG A 75 -46.30 -1.44 -32.15
CA ARG A 75 -45.46 -0.26 -31.96
C ARG A 75 -44.03 -0.67 -31.64
N HIS A 76 -43.11 0.27 -31.84
CA HIS A 76 -41.73 0.12 -31.39
C HIS A 76 -41.65 -0.05 -29.87
N VAL A 77 -40.82 -0.99 -29.41
CA VAL A 77 -40.58 -1.29 -27.99
C VAL A 77 -39.11 -1.09 -27.71
N ARG A 78 -38.80 -0.24 -26.74
CA ARG A 78 -37.41 -0.01 -26.34
C ARG A 78 -36.81 -1.25 -25.69
N LEU A 79 -35.51 -1.46 -25.88
CA LEU A 79 -34.72 -2.54 -25.33
C LEU A 79 -34.90 -2.65 -23.81
N ILE A 80 -34.78 -1.54 -23.08
CA ILE A 80 -34.95 -1.55 -21.61
C ILE A 80 -36.35 -2.01 -21.18
N THR A 81 -37.39 -1.66 -21.95
CA THR A 81 -38.76 -2.11 -21.70
C THR A 81 -38.88 -3.62 -21.91
N ALA A 82 -38.32 -4.13 -23.01
CA ALA A 82 -38.30 -5.57 -23.27
C ALA A 82 -37.48 -6.35 -22.23
N MET A 83 -36.36 -5.78 -21.77
CA MET A 83 -35.51 -6.36 -20.72
C MET A 83 -36.25 -6.46 -19.40
N CYS A 84 -36.91 -5.39 -18.96
CA CYS A 84 -37.69 -5.39 -17.73
C CYS A 84 -38.81 -6.44 -17.80
N ASP A 85 -39.58 -6.47 -18.88
CA ASP A 85 -40.66 -7.45 -19.07
C ASP A 85 -40.11 -8.89 -19.09
N TYR A 86 -39.04 -9.14 -19.85
CA TYR A 86 -38.38 -10.45 -19.92
C TYR A 86 -37.91 -10.96 -18.55
N PHE A 87 -37.22 -10.12 -17.77
CA PHE A 87 -36.69 -10.55 -16.48
C PHE A 87 -37.74 -10.66 -15.38
N CYS A 88 -38.86 -9.95 -15.48
CA CYS A 88 -39.98 -10.11 -14.55
C CYS A 88 -40.81 -11.34 -14.88
N GLU A 89 -41.21 -11.50 -16.14
CA GLU A 89 -42.23 -12.48 -16.53
C GLU A 89 -41.66 -13.80 -17.04
N VAL A 90 -40.57 -13.74 -17.81
CA VAL A 90 -40.02 -14.93 -18.49
C VAL A 90 -38.95 -15.59 -17.65
N SER A 91 -37.90 -14.85 -17.29
CA SER A 91 -36.76 -15.39 -16.55
C SER A 91 -36.95 -15.36 -15.04
N LYS A 92 -37.85 -14.50 -14.54
CA LYS A 92 -38.16 -14.30 -13.11
C LYS A 92 -36.93 -14.00 -12.24
N ASN A 93 -35.97 -13.26 -12.80
CA ASN A 93 -34.80 -12.78 -12.06
C ASN A 93 -35.04 -11.41 -11.42
N LEU A 94 -36.12 -10.71 -11.78
CA LEU A 94 -36.54 -9.45 -11.16
C LEU A 94 -37.94 -9.60 -10.55
N GLU A 95 -38.03 -9.53 -9.22
CA GLU A 95 -39.32 -9.60 -8.52
C GLU A 95 -40.04 -8.26 -8.45
N THR A 96 -39.30 -7.16 -8.28
CA THR A 96 -39.88 -5.80 -8.15
C THR A 96 -38.93 -4.78 -8.77
N PRO A 97 -39.05 -4.49 -10.08
CA PRO A 97 -38.18 -3.54 -10.74
C PRO A 97 -38.45 -2.11 -10.26
N THR A 98 -37.40 -1.35 -9.98
CA THR A 98 -37.47 0.09 -9.66
C THR A 98 -36.81 0.90 -10.77
N MET A 99 -37.52 1.91 -11.28
CA MET A 99 -36.98 2.80 -12.32
C MET A 99 -36.15 3.92 -11.68
N ILE A 100 -34.86 3.95 -12.00
CA ILE A 100 -33.94 5.01 -11.60
C ILE A 100 -33.25 5.51 -12.86
N GLU A 101 -33.20 6.83 -13.07
CA GLU A 101 -32.48 7.41 -14.19
C GLU A 101 -30.98 7.11 -14.08
N LEU A 102 -30.38 6.58 -15.16
CA LEU A 102 -28.98 6.15 -15.17
C LEU A 102 -28.02 7.26 -14.70
N ARG A 103 -28.29 8.51 -15.08
CA ARG A 103 -27.50 9.66 -14.63
C ARG A 103 -27.57 9.85 -13.12
N ILE A 104 -28.77 9.82 -12.53
CA ILE A 104 -28.96 9.94 -11.08
C ILE A 104 -28.25 8.79 -10.35
N LEU A 105 -28.36 7.57 -10.88
CA LEU A 105 -27.70 6.39 -10.33
C LEU A 105 -26.18 6.52 -10.36
N GLU A 106 -25.60 7.00 -11.46
CA GLU A 106 -24.15 7.20 -11.59
C GLU A 106 -23.65 8.36 -10.72
N GLU A 107 -24.40 9.47 -10.64
CA GLU A 107 -24.11 10.55 -9.69
C GLU A 107 -24.15 10.02 -8.24
N THR A 108 -25.17 9.23 -7.89
CA THR A 108 -25.29 8.58 -6.58
C THR A 108 -24.13 7.62 -6.31
N ARG A 109 -23.69 6.84 -7.31
CA ARG A 109 -22.50 5.98 -7.21
C ARG A 109 -21.23 6.78 -7.00
N LYS A 110 -21.09 7.92 -7.68
CA LYS A 110 -19.93 8.81 -7.52
C LYS A 110 -19.88 9.43 -6.14
N TYR A 111 -21.00 9.95 -5.65
CA TYR A 111 -21.11 10.51 -4.30
C TYR A 111 -20.95 9.43 -3.22
N SER A 112 -21.42 8.21 -3.46
CA SER A 112 -21.26 7.11 -2.50
C SER A 112 -19.84 6.56 -2.44
N ARG A 113 -19.01 6.82 -3.44
CA ARG A 113 -17.59 6.39 -3.50
C ARG A 113 -16.60 7.46 -3.07
N SER A 114 -17.04 8.72 -3.00
CA SER A 114 -16.16 9.86 -2.72
C SER A 114 -16.37 10.38 -1.29
N ASP A 115 -15.33 10.96 -0.71
CA ASP A 115 -15.40 11.74 0.52
C ASP A 115 -15.92 13.15 0.20
N GLY A 116 -16.99 13.57 0.89
CA GLY A 116 -17.68 14.82 0.61
C GLY A 116 -16.87 16.09 0.92
N LEU A 117 -15.82 15.99 1.73
CA LEU A 117 -14.98 17.13 2.09
C LEU A 117 -13.84 17.33 1.09
N THR A 118 -13.14 16.25 0.75
CA THR A 118 -11.87 16.28 0.01
C THR A 118 -12.01 15.94 -1.47
N GLY A 119 -13.10 15.28 -1.86
CA GLY A 119 -13.29 14.75 -3.22
C GLY A 119 -12.41 13.55 -3.55
N LEU A 120 -11.59 13.07 -2.61
CA LEU A 120 -10.89 11.80 -2.71
C LEU A 120 -11.89 10.64 -2.63
N PHE A 121 -11.45 9.42 -2.95
CA PHE A 121 -12.27 8.26 -2.64
C PHE A 121 -12.44 8.09 -1.12
N ASN A 122 -13.54 7.49 -0.71
CA ASN A 122 -13.78 7.17 0.69
C ASN A 122 -13.26 5.77 1.04
N ARG A 123 -13.17 5.49 2.35
CA ARG A 123 -12.69 4.21 2.89
C ARG A 123 -13.38 2.99 2.28
N ARG A 124 -14.70 3.04 2.10
CA ARG A 124 -15.46 1.91 1.53
C ARG A 124 -14.96 1.57 0.13
N PHE A 125 -14.81 2.58 -0.73
CA PHE A 125 -14.29 2.37 -2.07
C PHE A 125 -12.83 1.93 -2.06
N PHE A 126 -12.01 2.44 -1.13
CA PHE A 126 -10.64 1.96 -0.95
C PHE A 126 -10.57 0.47 -0.63
N ASP A 127 -11.39 -0.01 0.31
CA ASP A 127 -11.39 -1.43 0.70
C ASP A 127 -11.78 -2.32 -0.51
N GLU A 128 -12.80 -1.91 -1.28
CA GLU A 128 -13.23 -2.60 -2.51
C GLU A 128 -12.14 -2.60 -3.59
N ALA A 129 -11.51 -1.45 -3.83
CA ALA A 129 -10.51 -1.28 -4.87
C ALA A 129 -9.18 -1.97 -4.54
N LEU A 130 -8.76 -1.96 -3.27
CA LEU A 130 -7.55 -2.66 -2.81
C LEU A 130 -7.68 -4.17 -2.97
N GLU A 131 -8.85 -4.72 -2.63
CA GLU A 131 -9.13 -6.15 -2.85
C GLU A 131 -9.17 -6.50 -4.34
N GLY A 132 -9.68 -5.58 -5.17
CA GLY A 132 -9.62 -5.67 -6.64
C GLY A 132 -8.19 -5.68 -7.18
N GLU A 133 -7.33 -4.76 -6.72
CA GLU A 133 -5.88 -4.72 -7.01
C GLU A 133 -5.25 -6.07 -6.68
N MET A 134 -5.50 -6.57 -5.46
CA MET A 134 -4.87 -7.77 -4.94
C MET A 134 -5.15 -8.97 -5.83
N LYS A 135 -6.42 -9.17 -6.20
CA LYS A 135 -6.84 -10.24 -7.12
C LYS A 135 -6.24 -10.06 -8.51
N ARG A 136 -6.14 -8.83 -9.02
CA ARG A 136 -5.52 -8.54 -10.32
C ARG A 136 -4.03 -8.87 -10.29
N ALA A 137 -3.30 -8.37 -9.30
CA ALA A 137 -1.87 -8.61 -9.13
C ALA A 137 -1.57 -10.10 -8.96
N GLN A 138 -2.36 -10.83 -8.16
CA GLN A 138 -2.22 -12.28 -8.01
C GLN A 138 -2.42 -13.03 -9.33
N ARG A 139 -3.43 -12.64 -10.13
CA ARG A 139 -3.74 -13.29 -11.42
C ARG A 139 -2.64 -13.08 -12.46
N TYR A 140 -2.08 -11.89 -12.52
CA TYR A 140 -1.11 -11.51 -13.56
C TYR A 140 0.34 -11.46 -13.05
N ASN A 141 0.60 -11.99 -11.85
CA ASN A 141 1.90 -11.91 -11.18
C ASN A 141 2.45 -10.45 -11.13
N GLY A 142 1.53 -9.51 -10.92
CA GLY A 142 1.79 -8.09 -10.83
C GLY A 142 2.28 -7.66 -9.45
N LYS A 143 2.74 -6.41 -9.38
CA LYS A 143 3.18 -5.75 -8.16
C LYS A 143 2.45 -4.42 -8.01
N PHE A 144 2.18 -4.02 -6.79
CA PHE A 144 1.64 -2.70 -6.50
C PHE A 144 2.07 -2.24 -5.12
N SER A 145 1.95 -0.94 -4.85
CA SER A 145 2.35 -0.36 -3.57
C SER A 145 1.18 0.39 -2.93
N LEU A 146 1.17 0.38 -1.61
CA LEU A 146 0.30 1.17 -0.76
C LEU A 146 1.14 2.19 -0.02
N ILE A 147 0.71 3.45 -0.05
CA ILE A 147 1.21 4.50 0.83
C ILE A 147 0.10 4.86 1.80
N PHE A 148 0.42 4.95 3.07
CA PHE A 148 -0.48 5.37 4.13
C PHE A 148 0.10 6.63 4.77
N PHE A 149 -0.67 7.71 4.76
CA PHE A 149 -0.29 9.01 5.29
C PHE A 149 -1.19 9.40 6.45
N ASP A 150 -0.65 10.27 7.31
CA ASP A 150 -1.38 10.92 8.37
C ASP A 150 -0.82 12.32 8.62
N LEU A 151 -1.71 13.29 8.82
CA LEU A 151 -1.32 14.67 9.08
C LEU A 151 -0.76 14.84 10.49
N ASP A 152 0.46 15.33 10.56
CA ASP A 152 1.15 15.52 11.83
C ASP A 152 0.45 16.60 12.66
N HIS A 153 0.19 16.29 13.94
CA HIS A 153 -0.40 17.21 14.90
C HIS A 153 -1.76 17.79 14.47
N PHE A 154 -2.55 17.08 13.65
CA PHE A 154 -3.82 17.58 13.12
C PHE A 154 -4.83 17.96 14.21
N LYS A 155 -4.90 17.18 15.30
CA LYS A 155 -5.71 17.55 16.47
C LYS A 155 -5.30 18.90 17.06
N SER A 156 -4.00 19.14 17.26
CA SER A 156 -3.50 20.41 17.78
C SER A 156 -3.78 21.59 16.84
N LEU A 157 -3.74 21.35 15.53
CA LEU A 157 -4.14 22.32 14.51
C LEU A 157 -5.62 22.69 14.68
N ASN A 158 -6.51 21.69 14.78
CA ASN A 158 -7.94 21.93 15.03
C ASN A 158 -8.20 22.67 16.34
N ASP A 159 -7.51 22.29 17.42
CA ASP A 159 -7.66 22.91 18.73
C ASP A 159 -7.19 24.38 18.71
N THR A 160 -6.24 24.73 17.84
CA THR A 160 -5.65 26.08 17.75
C THR A 160 -6.40 27.00 16.77
N TYR A 161 -6.78 26.49 15.60
CA TYR A 161 -7.32 27.27 14.48
C TYR A 161 -8.79 26.95 14.17
N GLY A 162 -9.37 25.97 14.85
CA GLY A 162 -10.75 25.51 14.64
C GLY A 162 -10.88 24.47 13.54
N HIS A 163 -12.00 23.74 13.57
CA HIS A 163 -12.28 22.65 12.61
C HIS A 163 -12.34 23.12 11.15
N GLN A 164 -12.75 24.37 10.90
CA GLN A 164 -12.78 24.94 9.54
C GLN A 164 -11.37 25.07 8.94
N ALA A 165 -10.35 25.37 9.76
CA ALA A 165 -8.96 25.38 9.33
C ALA A 165 -8.45 23.95 9.05
N GLY A 166 -8.86 22.97 9.85
CA GLY A 166 -8.59 21.55 9.58
C GLY A 166 -9.22 21.08 8.27
N ASP A 167 -10.46 21.46 8.01
CA ASP A 167 -11.16 21.16 6.77
C ASP A 167 -10.47 21.76 5.55
N LEU A 168 -10.02 23.02 5.65
CA LEU A 168 -9.21 23.66 4.62
C LEU A 168 -7.89 22.91 4.39
N THR A 169 -7.23 22.51 5.47
CA THR A 169 -5.97 21.76 5.43
C THR A 169 -6.15 20.44 4.67
N LEU A 170 -7.18 19.66 5.02
CA LEU A 170 -7.50 18.40 4.36
C LEU A 170 -7.79 18.58 2.87
N LYS A 171 -8.54 19.62 2.49
CA LYS A 171 -8.80 19.94 1.08
C LYS A 171 -7.52 20.24 0.32
N LYS A 172 -6.61 21.04 0.89
CA LYS A 172 -5.35 21.39 0.23
C LYS A 172 -4.38 20.22 0.12
N VAL A 173 -4.32 19.36 1.12
CA VAL A 173 -3.52 18.13 1.04
C VAL A 173 -4.11 17.17 0.00
N ALA A 174 -5.43 17.04 -0.08
CA ALA A 174 -6.09 16.24 -1.10
C ALA A 174 -5.81 16.76 -2.53
N GLU A 175 -5.86 18.09 -2.75
CA GLU A 175 -5.46 18.71 -4.02
C GLU A 175 -4.03 18.32 -4.42
N ILE A 176 -3.08 18.37 -3.47
CA ILE A 176 -1.69 17.96 -3.70
C ILE A 176 -1.60 16.48 -4.11
N MET A 177 -2.36 15.59 -3.45
CA MET A 177 -2.39 14.16 -3.79
C MET A 177 -2.98 13.92 -5.17
N ILE A 178 -4.08 14.59 -5.52
CA ILE A 178 -4.73 14.47 -6.84
C ILE A 178 -3.79 14.91 -7.96
N LEU A 179 -3.08 16.03 -7.78
CA LEU A 179 -2.10 16.53 -8.74
C LEU A 179 -0.81 15.70 -8.76
N GLY A 180 -0.52 15.00 -7.67
CA GLY A 180 0.68 14.20 -7.47
C GLY A 180 0.59 12.75 -7.95
N LYS A 181 -0.62 12.25 -8.24
CA LYS A 181 -0.89 10.87 -8.64
C LYS A 181 -1.12 10.76 -10.16
N ARG A 182 -1.04 9.55 -10.70
CA ARG A 182 -1.46 9.22 -12.08
C ARG A 182 -2.96 8.94 -12.16
N THR A 183 -3.48 8.78 -13.37
CA THR A 183 -4.91 8.47 -13.58
C THR A 183 -5.27 7.13 -12.94
N GLU A 184 -4.42 6.12 -13.11
CA GLU A 184 -4.56 4.77 -12.58
C GLU A 184 -4.36 4.66 -11.07
N ASP A 185 -3.70 5.64 -10.44
CA ASP A 185 -3.48 5.66 -9.00
C ASP A 185 -4.76 6.02 -8.26
N LEU A 186 -5.00 5.39 -7.11
CA LEU A 186 -6.17 5.64 -6.27
C LEU A 186 -5.77 6.44 -5.04
N ALA A 187 -6.33 7.64 -4.88
CA ALA A 187 -6.19 8.44 -3.68
C ALA A 187 -7.48 8.40 -2.84
N CYS A 188 -7.34 8.12 -1.55
CA CYS A 188 -8.46 7.96 -0.65
C CYS A 188 -8.25 8.72 0.67
N ARG A 189 -9.34 9.23 1.23
CA ARG A 189 -9.40 9.60 2.66
C ARG A 189 -9.90 8.39 3.45
N TYR A 190 -8.98 7.74 4.15
CA TYR A 190 -9.25 6.52 4.90
C TYR A 190 -9.93 6.79 6.24
N GLY A 191 -9.57 7.90 6.88
CA GLY A 191 -10.07 8.30 8.20
C GLY A 191 -10.14 9.82 8.34
N GLY A 192 -10.20 10.31 9.58
CA GLY A 192 -10.31 11.74 9.87
C GLY A 192 -9.19 12.56 9.22
N GLU A 193 -7.95 12.23 9.55
CA GLU A 193 -6.71 12.82 9.02
C GLU A 193 -5.82 11.84 8.25
N GLU A 194 -6.33 10.61 8.06
CA GLU A 194 -5.63 9.51 7.42
C GLU A 194 -5.94 9.45 5.92
N LEU A 195 -4.90 9.40 5.10
CA LEU A 195 -4.98 9.44 3.65
C LEU A 195 -4.18 8.29 3.04
N THR A 196 -4.63 7.71 1.93
CA THR A 196 -3.93 6.58 1.30
C THR A 196 -3.76 6.76 -0.19
N LEU A 197 -2.70 6.16 -0.74
CA LEU A 197 -2.48 5.97 -2.16
C LEU A 197 -2.27 4.50 -2.50
N VAL A 198 -3.07 3.96 -3.41
CA VAL A 198 -2.80 2.68 -4.06
C VAL A 198 -2.17 2.97 -5.42
N LEU A 199 -1.01 2.38 -5.66
CA LEU A 199 -0.18 2.60 -6.84
C LEU A 199 -0.03 1.29 -7.62
N PRO A 200 -0.92 1.01 -8.59
CA PRO A 200 -0.82 -0.13 -9.48
C PRO A 200 0.54 -0.18 -10.19
N GLU A 201 1.04 -1.39 -10.43
CA GLU A 201 2.28 -1.65 -11.21
C GLU A 201 3.54 -0.95 -10.68
N THR A 202 3.49 -0.46 -9.44
CA THR A 202 4.53 0.38 -8.85
C THR A 202 5.28 -0.38 -7.77
N GLN A 203 6.61 -0.41 -7.89
CA GLN A 203 7.50 -0.96 -6.87
C GLN A 203 7.68 -0.01 -5.69
N LYS A 204 8.03 -0.59 -4.54
CA LYS A 204 8.30 0.10 -3.28
C LYS A 204 9.15 1.36 -3.41
N ILE A 205 10.26 1.30 -4.14
CA ILE A 205 11.17 2.44 -4.29
C ILE A 205 10.53 3.60 -5.05
N ASN A 206 9.73 3.30 -6.07
CA ASN A 206 9.02 4.32 -6.84
C ASN A 206 7.86 4.92 -6.03
N ALA A 207 7.20 4.08 -5.22
CA ALA A 207 6.20 4.54 -4.27
C ALA A 207 6.80 5.50 -3.22
N LEU A 208 8.01 5.23 -2.72
CA LEU A 208 8.74 6.15 -1.84
C LEU A 208 9.00 7.50 -2.52
N VAL A 209 9.41 7.52 -3.79
CA VAL A 209 9.64 8.76 -4.53
C VAL A 209 8.35 9.58 -4.64
N ILE A 210 7.22 8.94 -4.94
CA ILE A 210 5.91 9.60 -5.00
C ILE A 210 5.51 10.12 -3.62
N ALA A 211 5.69 9.33 -2.58
CA ALA A 211 5.37 9.68 -1.20
C ALA A 211 6.18 10.89 -0.72
N GLU A 212 7.50 10.88 -0.97
CA GLU A 212 8.41 11.95 -0.55
C GLU A 212 8.09 13.25 -1.30
N ARG A 213 7.75 13.17 -2.59
CA ARG A 213 7.30 14.33 -3.36
C ARG A 213 6.02 14.95 -2.79
N ILE A 214 5.08 14.13 -2.36
CA ILE A 214 3.84 14.61 -1.72
C ILE A 214 4.16 15.24 -0.37
N ARG A 215 5.00 14.58 0.44
CA ARG A 215 5.47 15.09 1.75
C ARG A 215 6.09 16.48 1.62
N GLN A 216 7.04 16.64 0.70
CA GLN A 216 7.72 17.92 0.44
C GLN A 216 6.73 19.02 0.04
N LYS A 217 5.80 18.72 -0.89
CA LYS A 217 4.77 19.69 -1.29
C LYS A 217 3.84 20.10 -0.15
N VAL A 218 3.54 19.17 0.77
CA VAL A 218 2.72 19.48 1.95
C VAL A 218 3.50 20.30 2.97
N GLU A 219 4.77 20.00 3.19
CA GLU A 219 5.66 20.80 4.04
C GLU A 219 5.82 22.24 3.53
N GLU A 220 5.89 22.42 2.20
CA GLU A 220 5.97 23.73 1.55
C GLU A 220 4.63 24.51 1.55
N LEU A 221 3.53 23.86 1.92
CA LEU A 221 2.20 24.44 1.88
C LEU A 221 2.05 25.52 2.96
N LYS A 222 1.91 26.77 2.50
CA LYS A 222 1.55 27.90 3.36
C LYS A 222 0.04 28.01 3.44
N LEU A 223 -0.51 27.75 4.63
CA LEU A 223 -1.92 27.88 4.91
C LEU A 223 -2.19 29.17 5.68
N GLU A 224 -3.37 29.72 5.47
CA GLU A 224 -3.86 30.87 6.21
C GLU A 224 -5.34 30.66 6.52
N PHE A 225 -5.74 30.91 7.76
CA PHE A 225 -7.13 30.90 8.19
C PHE A 225 -7.38 32.08 9.14
N ASP A 226 -8.42 32.86 8.86
CA ASP A 226 -8.74 34.11 9.59
C ASP A 226 -7.53 35.05 9.77
N GLY A 227 -6.72 35.23 8.72
CA GLY A 227 -5.56 36.11 8.75
C GLY A 227 -4.35 35.57 9.52
N LYS A 228 -4.41 34.32 10.01
CA LYS A 228 -3.30 33.68 10.75
C LYS A 228 -2.62 32.64 9.85
N PRO A 229 -1.34 32.83 9.51
CA PRO A 229 -0.59 31.84 8.75
C PRO A 229 -0.20 30.66 9.64
N PHE A 230 -0.26 29.45 9.10
CA PHE A 230 0.21 28.23 9.74
C PHE A 230 0.72 27.23 8.69
N ASN A 231 1.48 26.23 9.13
CA ASN A 231 2.01 25.17 8.30
C ASN A 231 1.53 23.82 8.82
N VAL A 232 1.59 22.81 7.95
CA VAL A 232 1.29 21.42 8.28
C VAL A 232 2.35 20.52 7.68
N THR A 233 2.62 19.40 8.33
CA THR A 233 3.44 18.32 7.76
C THR A 233 2.64 17.03 7.76
N LEU A 234 3.13 16.03 7.04
CA LEU A 234 2.58 14.69 7.10
C LEU A 234 3.68 13.65 7.24
N SER A 235 3.33 12.55 7.89
CA SER A 235 4.16 11.35 7.95
C SER A 235 3.54 10.26 7.07
N GLY A 236 4.38 9.36 6.55
CA GLY A 236 3.92 8.30 5.65
C GLY A 236 4.64 6.97 5.84
N GLY A 237 3.91 5.88 5.60
CA GLY A 237 4.41 4.52 5.55
C GLY A 237 4.14 3.88 4.19
N VAL A 238 5.13 3.16 3.64
CA VAL A 238 5.02 2.53 2.31
C VAL A 238 5.18 1.02 2.44
N ALA A 239 4.24 0.26 1.90
CA ALA A 239 4.34 -1.19 1.76
C ALA A 239 4.01 -1.63 0.32
N SER A 240 4.52 -2.78 -0.10
CA SER A 240 4.33 -3.29 -1.46
C SER A 240 3.96 -4.77 -1.48
N TYR A 241 3.02 -5.10 -2.36
CA TYR A 241 2.71 -6.48 -2.72
C TYR A 241 3.56 -6.93 -3.91
N PRO A 242 4.07 -8.17 -3.92
CA PRO A 242 3.95 -9.20 -2.87
C PRO A 242 5.08 -9.16 -1.82
N SER A 243 5.99 -8.17 -1.87
CA SER A 243 7.23 -8.19 -1.07
C SER A 243 7.01 -8.08 0.43
N ASP A 244 5.95 -7.40 0.89
CA ASP A 244 5.69 -7.13 2.31
C ASP A 244 4.47 -7.83 2.87
N ALA A 245 3.62 -8.35 1.99
CA ALA A 245 2.30 -8.81 2.35
C ALA A 245 1.78 -9.84 1.36
N LYS A 246 0.88 -10.71 1.84
CA LYS A 246 0.24 -11.76 1.05
C LYS A 246 -1.22 -11.48 0.74
N ASP A 247 -1.83 -10.55 1.48
CA ASP A 247 -3.23 -10.17 1.38
C ASP A 247 -3.42 -8.67 1.70
N SER A 248 -4.62 -8.15 1.41
CA SER A 248 -4.95 -6.72 1.56
C SER A 248 -4.79 -6.24 3.01
N LYS A 249 -5.19 -7.05 3.99
CA LYS A 249 -5.10 -6.71 5.43
C LYS A 249 -3.65 -6.61 5.90
N SER A 250 -2.80 -7.57 5.54
CA SER A 250 -1.38 -7.57 5.88
C SER A 250 -0.64 -6.41 5.20
N LEU A 251 -1.06 -6.01 4.00
CA LEU A 251 -0.47 -4.85 3.31
C LEU A 251 -0.79 -3.53 4.00
N ILE A 252 -2.05 -3.32 4.40
CA ILE A 252 -2.45 -2.16 5.20
C ILE A 252 -1.66 -2.12 6.51
N HIS A 253 -1.61 -3.24 7.22
CA HIS A 253 -0.88 -3.34 8.48
C HIS A 253 0.62 -3.05 8.32
N ALA A 254 1.24 -3.52 7.23
CA ALA A 254 2.63 -3.23 6.90
C ALA A 254 2.88 -1.73 6.70
N ALA A 255 2.00 -1.05 5.94
CA ALA A 255 2.11 0.39 5.72
C ALA A 255 1.88 1.18 7.02
N ASP A 256 0.92 0.77 7.86
CA ASP A 256 0.63 1.37 9.16
C ASP A 256 1.84 1.26 10.13
N ILE A 257 2.50 0.10 10.19
CA ILE A 257 3.74 -0.06 10.97
C ILE A 257 4.81 0.95 10.52
N ALA A 258 4.99 1.12 9.20
CA ALA A 258 5.98 2.06 8.68
C ALA A 258 5.59 3.52 8.99
N LEU A 259 4.30 3.87 8.90
CA LEU A 259 3.79 5.19 9.28
C LEU A 259 4.02 5.47 10.77
N TYR A 260 3.74 4.50 11.64
CA TYR A 260 4.01 4.61 13.06
C TYR A 260 5.50 4.89 13.33
N GLN A 261 6.41 4.20 12.64
CA GLN A 261 7.85 4.45 12.75
C GLN A 261 8.23 5.87 12.30
N ALA A 262 7.65 6.37 11.20
CA ALA A 262 7.84 7.75 10.76
C ALA A 262 7.43 8.74 11.86
N LYS A 263 6.25 8.54 12.47
CA LYS A 263 5.75 9.38 13.57
C LYS A 263 6.66 9.34 14.81
N GLN A 264 7.16 8.17 15.19
CA GLN A 264 8.09 8.02 16.32
C GLN A 264 9.46 8.64 16.03
N SER A 265 9.89 8.64 14.78
CA SER A 265 11.19 9.19 14.36
C SER A 265 11.23 10.72 14.22
N GLY A 266 10.28 11.43 14.83
CA GLY A 266 10.19 12.90 14.76
C GLY A 266 9.26 13.45 13.68
N ARG A 267 8.39 12.61 13.09
CA ARG A 267 7.37 13.00 12.10
C ARG A 267 7.96 13.60 10.82
N ASN A 268 7.10 14.10 9.92
CA ASN A 268 7.48 14.71 8.65
C ASN A 268 8.46 13.85 7.84
N LYS A 269 8.21 12.55 7.78
CA LYS A 269 9.09 11.54 7.16
C LYS A 269 8.28 10.45 6.46
N ILE A 270 8.87 9.84 5.44
CA ILE A 270 8.34 8.63 4.80
C ILE A 270 9.22 7.44 5.15
N PHE A 271 8.60 6.38 5.67
CA PHE A 271 9.29 5.14 5.99
C PHE A 271 8.83 4.03 5.07
N LEU A 272 9.77 3.18 4.65
CA LEU A 272 9.46 1.93 3.97
C LEU A 272 9.20 0.85 5.02
N HIS A 273 8.16 0.06 4.81
CA HIS A 273 7.99 -1.18 5.55
C HIS A 273 9.19 -2.10 5.27
N ALA A 274 9.74 -2.66 6.33
CA ALA A 274 10.69 -3.76 6.25
C ALA A 274 10.09 -4.93 7.03
N LEU A 275 10.06 -6.12 6.40
CA LEU A 275 9.56 -7.35 7.01
C LEU A 275 10.28 -7.73 8.31
N ASP A 276 11.47 -7.17 8.55
CA ASP A 276 12.19 -7.36 9.79
C ASP A 276 11.79 -6.27 10.79
N LYS A 277 11.07 -6.65 11.86
CA LYS A 277 10.73 -5.80 13.03
C LYS A 277 11.96 -5.32 13.82
N ARG A 278 13.13 -5.28 13.20
CA ARG A 278 14.43 -5.20 13.86
C ARG A 278 15.15 -3.97 13.31
N HIS A 279 15.49 -3.05 14.22
CA HIS A 279 15.96 -1.70 13.90
C HIS A 279 17.27 -1.63 13.10
N TYR A 280 18.02 -2.73 12.95
CA TYR A 280 19.36 -2.74 12.37
C TYR A 280 19.53 -3.75 11.24
N LEU A 281 20.24 -3.34 10.19
CA LEU A 281 20.59 -4.17 9.03
C LEU A 281 21.61 -5.23 9.48
N ARG A 282 21.37 -6.51 9.16
CA ARG A 282 22.29 -7.62 9.44
C ARG A 282 22.92 -8.16 8.15
N ILE A 283 24.17 -8.59 8.25
CA ILE A 283 24.88 -9.32 7.21
C ILE A 283 25.30 -10.66 7.79
N ASP A 284 25.17 -11.71 7.00
CA ASP A 284 25.78 -12.99 7.31
C ASP A 284 27.30 -12.80 7.41
N PHE A 285 27.85 -13.15 8.55
CA PHE A 285 29.23 -12.90 8.90
C PHE A 285 29.82 -14.21 9.40
N ALA A 286 30.41 -14.97 8.48
CA ALA A 286 30.95 -16.30 8.75
C ALA A 286 32.47 -16.29 9.01
N SER A 287 32.96 -15.29 9.75
CA SER A 287 34.38 -15.20 10.09
C SER A 287 34.63 -15.61 11.55
N ASN A 288 35.86 -16.04 11.82
CA ASN A 288 36.29 -16.33 13.18
C ASN A 288 36.40 -15.03 13.99
N ILE A 289 35.85 -15.03 15.19
CA ILE A 289 35.96 -13.95 16.15
C ILE A 289 36.68 -14.42 17.41
N GLN A 290 37.43 -13.53 18.02
CA GLN A 290 37.98 -13.75 19.35
C GLN A 290 37.09 -13.08 20.39
N VAL A 291 36.61 -13.87 21.35
CA VAL A 291 35.73 -13.43 22.43
C VAL A 291 36.52 -13.49 23.73
N ASN A 292 36.77 -12.34 24.33
CA ASN A 292 37.46 -12.21 25.61
C ASN A 292 36.46 -11.79 26.69
N GLN A 293 36.23 -12.64 27.69
CA GLN A 293 35.36 -12.28 28.82
C GLN A 293 36.07 -11.25 29.72
N VAL A 294 35.42 -10.12 30.00
CA VAL A 294 36.02 -9.02 30.76
C VAL A 294 36.03 -9.32 32.28
N ASP A 295 35.04 -10.10 32.74
CA ASP A 295 34.80 -10.34 34.17
C ASP A 295 35.48 -11.63 34.69
N GLN A 296 36.03 -12.48 33.82
CA GLN A 296 36.71 -13.74 34.20
C GLN A 296 38.13 -13.76 33.61
N LYS A 297 39.15 -13.86 34.47
CA LYS A 297 40.58 -13.65 34.16
C LYS A 297 41.24 -14.64 33.19
N SER A 298 40.52 -15.54 32.53
CA SER A 298 41.14 -16.52 31.63
C SER A 298 40.09 -17.25 30.78
N GLY A 299 39.92 -16.80 29.55
CA GLY A 299 39.14 -17.52 28.56
C GLY A 299 38.98 -16.71 27.28
N GLN A 300 40.05 -16.65 26.47
CA GLN A 300 39.89 -16.26 25.07
C GLN A 300 39.22 -17.41 24.34
N ILE A 301 38.01 -17.18 23.85
CA ILE A 301 37.23 -18.18 23.09
C ILE A 301 37.28 -17.78 21.63
N THR A 302 37.72 -18.70 20.77
CA THR A 302 37.50 -18.55 19.33
C THR A 302 36.10 -19.05 19.01
N ALA A 303 35.29 -18.18 18.40
CA ALA A 303 33.92 -18.45 18.03
C ALA A 303 33.70 -18.15 16.53
N GLN A 304 32.66 -18.73 15.94
CA GLN A 304 32.31 -18.46 14.56
C GLN A 304 31.17 -17.46 14.50
N GLY A 305 31.37 -16.33 13.82
CA GLY A 305 30.26 -15.41 13.54
C GLY A 305 29.15 -16.09 12.75
N LYS A 306 27.91 -15.64 12.95
CA LYS A 306 26.75 -16.02 12.13
C LYS A 306 26.17 -14.82 11.41
N ASN A 307 25.76 -13.79 12.16
CA ASN A 307 25.29 -12.54 11.59
C ASN A 307 25.71 -11.33 12.42
N PHE A 308 25.93 -10.22 11.75
CA PHE A 308 26.50 -9.01 12.31
C PHE A 308 25.67 -7.79 11.90
N SER A 309 25.45 -6.85 12.82
CA SER A 309 24.77 -5.57 12.60
C SER A 309 25.54 -4.45 13.28
N SER A 310 25.09 -3.21 13.10
CA SER A 310 25.70 -2.05 13.74
C SER A 310 25.55 -2.00 15.26
N SER A 311 24.64 -2.76 15.85
CA SER A 311 24.36 -2.75 17.30
C SER A 311 24.64 -4.08 18.00
N GLY A 312 25.02 -5.12 17.27
CA GLY A 312 25.22 -6.43 17.86
C GLY A 312 25.66 -7.51 16.88
N LEU A 313 26.06 -8.64 17.44
CA LEU A 313 26.61 -9.80 16.74
C LEU A 313 25.94 -11.08 17.27
N LEU A 314 25.70 -12.02 16.37
CA LEU A 314 25.40 -13.40 16.70
C LEU A 314 26.60 -14.25 16.32
N PHE A 315 27.04 -15.11 17.25
CA PHE A 315 28.08 -16.07 16.99
C PHE A 315 27.78 -17.42 17.64
N GLU A 316 28.39 -18.45 17.07
CA GLU A 316 28.39 -19.82 17.56
C GLU A 316 29.63 -20.07 18.44
N SER A 317 29.40 -20.62 19.62
CA SER A 317 30.43 -20.97 20.59
C SER A 317 30.29 -22.42 21.05
N SER A 318 31.41 -23.09 21.28
CA SER A 318 31.45 -24.44 21.88
C SER A 318 31.21 -24.44 23.38
N VAL A 319 31.29 -23.27 24.03
CA VAL A 319 31.13 -23.08 25.47
C VAL A 319 30.04 -22.02 25.73
N PRO A 320 29.15 -22.22 26.73
CA PRO A 320 28.17 -21.20 27.07
C PRO A 320 28.84 -19.96 27.69
N ILE A 321 28.23 -18.79 27.47
CA ILE A 321 28.58 -17.55 28.18
C ILE A 321 27.28 -17.05 28.82
N GLU A 322 27.32 -16.64 30.09
CA GLU A 322 26.11 -16.24 30.81
C GLU A 322 25.49 -14.95 30.25
N ILE A 323 24.16 -14.84 30.32
CA ILE A 323 23.46 -13.60 29.95
C ILE A 323 23.86 -12.50 30.93
N GLY A 324 24.20 -11.33 30.41
CA GLY A 324 24.67 -10.18 31.18
C GLY A 324 26.19 -10.07 31.28
N THR A 325 26.96 -11.10 30.89
CA THR A 325 28.44 -11.04 30.89
C THR A 325 28.95 -9.99 29.89
N HIS A 326 29.97 -9.23 30.30
CA HIS A 326 30.67 -8.30 29.44
C HIS A 326 31.78 -9.02 28.67
N VAL A 327 31.78 -8.86 27.35
CA VAL A 327 32.74 -9.48 26.44
C VAL A 327 33.40 -8.43 25.56
N LYS A 328 34.65 -8.66 25.21
CA LYS A 328 35.40 -7.90 24.21
C LYS A 328 35.57 -8.78 22.99
N LEU A 329 35.02 -8.33 21.86
CA LEU A 329 35.00 -9.04 20.59
C LEU A 329 36.07 -8.44 19.69
N GLU A 330 36.89 -9.28 19.08
CA GLU A 330 37.87 -8.89 18.08
C GLU A 330 37.58 -9.62 16.77
N MET A 331 37.37 -8.85 15.71
CA MET A 331 36.97 -9.31 14.38
C MET A 331 38.08 -8.98 13.38
N THR A 332 38.71 -10.01 12.81
CA THR A 332 39.94 -9.90 12.01
C THR A 332 39.74 -10.04 10.50
N ASP A 333 38.52 -10.31 10.03
CA ASP A 333 38.26 -10.68 8.63
C ASP A 333 36.96 -10.10 8.06
N LEU A 334 36.84 -8.77 8.13
CA LEU A 334 35.72 -7.99 7.56
C LEU A 334 36.12 -7.26 6.26
N GLY A 335 37.25 -7.62 5.66
CA GLY A 335 37.82 -6.92 4.51
C GLY A 335 38.35 -5.51 4.84
N LEU A 336 38.68 -5.25 6.11
CA LEU A 336 39.30 -4.01 6.59
C LEU A 336 40.80 -4.23 6.85
N GLU A 337 41.60 -3.15 6.77
CA GLU A 337 43.06 -3.22 6.99
C GLU A 337 43.45 -3.46 8.46
N LYS A 338 42.52 -3.28 9.41
CA LYS A 338 42.75 -3.43 10.85
C LYS A 338 41.63 -4.23 11.52
N PRO A 339 41.94 -5.02 12.56
CA PRO A 339 40.94 -5.74 13.34
C PRO A 339 40.04 -4.77 14.13
N ILE A 340 38.73 -4.96 14.04
CA ILE A 340 37.77 -4.17 14.83
C ILE A 340 37.63 -4.81 16.20
N THR A 341 37.72 -3.98 17.23
CA THR A 341 37.54 -4.39 18.62
C THR A 341 36.32 -3.70 19.23
N VAL A 342 35.33 -4.46 19.69
CA VAL A 342 34.07 -3.92 20.26
C VAL A 342 33.78 -4.52 21.63
N LYS A 343 33.38 -3.70 22.60
CA LYS A 343 32.83 -4.17 23.87
C LYS A 343 31.34 -4.48 23.71
N ALA A 344 30.89 -5.59 24.26
CA ALA A 344 29.51 -6.04 24.14
C ALA A 344 29.02 -6.69 25.42
N ARG A 345 27.70 -6.78 25.56
CA ARG A 345 27.01 -7.51 26.63
C ARG A 345 26.25 -8.68 26.03
N VAL A 346 26.37 -9.85 26.64
CA VAL A 346 25.56 -11.02 26.25
C VAL A 346 24.10 -10.75 26.60
N VAL A 347 23.21 -10.85 25.61
CA VAL A 347 21.77 -10.60 25.77
C VAL A 347 20.93 -11.84 25.50
N ARG A 348 21.50 -12.85 24.81
CA ARG A 348 20.81 -14.08 24.46
C ARG A 348 21.79 -15.25 24.40
N VAL A 349 21.38 -16.40 24.90
CA VAL A 349 22.12 -17.67 24.81
C VAL A 349 21.11 -18.75 24.48
N GLU A 350 21.31 -19.45 23.37
CA GLU A 350 20.45 -20.53 22.91
C GLU A 350 21.29 -21.80 22.75
N LYS A 351 20.84 -22.90 23.35
CA LYS A 351 21.60 -24.17 23.38
C LYS A 351 21.14 -25.08 22.25
N PHE A 352 22.10 -25.58 21.47
CA PHE A 352 21.93 -26.63 20.48
C PHE A 352 22.68 -27.90 20.90
N ASP A 353 22.49 -28.99 20.18
CA ASP A 353 23.05 -30.31 20.54
C ASP A 353 24.59 -30.33 20.64
N ARG A 354 25.28 -29.45 19.90
CA ARG A 354 26.76 -29.42 19.82
C ARG A 354 27.39 -28.03 19.98
N HIS A 355 26.59 -26.99 20.16
CA HIS A 355 27.06 -25.60 20.28
C HIS A 355 26.05 -24.70 20.97
N TYR A 356 26.44 -23.45 21.19
CA TYR A 356 25.62 -22.38 21.73
C TYR A 356 25.58 -21.20 20.77
N ASP A 357 24.40 -20.68 20.49
CA ASP A 357 24.22 -19.41 19.79
C ASP A 357 24.15 -18.28 20.79
N ILE A 358 25.13 -17.39 20.73
CA ILE A 358 25.31 -16.31 21.67
C ILE A 358 25.08 -14.99 20.94
N GLY A 359 24.01 -14.31 21.34
CA GLY A 359 23.66 -12.97 20.87
C GLY A 359 24.21 -11.93 21.83
N VAL A 360 24.97 -10.98 21.29
CA VAL A 360 25.58 -9.88 22.05
C VAL A 360 25.15 -8.53 21.50
N SER A 361 24.94 -7.57 22.39
CA SER A 361 24.68 -6.17 22.07
C SER A 361 25.94 -5.36 22.33
N PHE A 362 26.33 -4.51 21.38
CA PHE A 362 27.48 -3.61 21.56
C PHE A 362 27.19 -2.56 22.65
N LEU A 363 28.21 -2.24 23.42
CA LEU A 363 28.21 -1.22 24.47
C LEU A 363 29.02 -0.04 23.97
N GLU A 364 28.49 1.18 24.09
CA GLU A 364 29.11 2.47 23.72
C GLU A 364 30.27 2.32 22.73
N ILE A 365 29.90 2.19 21.46
CA ILE A 365 30.86 2.14 20.36
C ILE A 365 31.38 3.56 20.20
N ASN A 366 32.69 3.77 20.28
CA ASN A 366 33.27 5.07 19.95
C ASN A 366 33.06 5.36 18.44
N GLU A 367 32.98 6.63 18.06
CA GLU A 367 32.72 7.05 16.66
C GLU A 367 33.64 6.34 15.65
N THR A 368 34.87 6.03 16.05
CA THR A 368 35.85 5.30 15.24
C THR A 368 35.39 3.86 14.94
N ALA A 369 35.02 3.08 15.96
CA ALA A 369 34.57 1.72 15.77
C ALA A 369 33.18 1.68 15.10
N GLU A 370 32.32 2.67 15.32
CA GLU A 370 31.01 2.73 14.65
C GLU A 370 31.17 2.94 13.14
N ASN A 371 32.10 3.82 12.75
CA ASN A 371 32.46 4.03 11.36
C ASN A 371 33.10 2.80 10.72
N GLU A 372 33.98 2.10 11.44
CA GLU A 372 34.61 0.85 10.94
C GLU A 372 33.56 -0.27 10.76
N VAL A 373 32.64 -0.42 11.71
CA VAL A 373 31.51 -1.35 11.62
C VAL A 373 30.61 -1.00 10.43
N ALA A 374 30.29 0.28 10.24
CA ALA A 374 29.49 0.72 9.11
C ALA A 374 30.20 0.53 7.75
N GLN A 375 31.52 0.71 7.69
CA GLN A 375 32.34 0.46 6.50
C GLN A 375 32.37 -1.03 6.15
N ALA A 376 32.57 -1.90 7.13
CA ALA A 376 32.49 -3.35 6.95
C ALA A 376 31.12 -3.78 6.42
N LEU A 377 30.05 -3.21 6.99
CA LEU A 377 28.68 -3.52 6.57
C LEU A 377 28.42 -3.06 5.12
N ALA A 378 28.79 -1.83 4.80
CA ALA A 378 28.61 -1.24 3.48
C ALA A 378 29.36 -2.02 2.38
N LYS A 379 30.59 -2.44 2.66
CA LYS A 379 31.43 -3.22 1.75
C LYS A 379 30.83 -4.59 1.45
N ASN A 380 30.38 -5.32 2.47
CA ASN A 380 29.79 -6.66 2.30
C ASN A 380 28.41 -6.62 1.61
N LEU A 381 27.67 -5.53 1.72
CA LEU A 381 26.36 -5.35 1.08
C LEU A 381 26.42 -4.69 -0.30
N GLY A 382 27.58 -4.17 -0.72
CA GLY A 382 27.70 -3.40 -1.96
C GLY A 382 26.91 -2.09 -1.97
N ILE A 383 26.71 -1.46 -0.81
CA ILE A 383 25.95 -0.21 -0.65
C ILE A 383 26.83 0.92 -0.08
N PRO A 384 26.45 2.21 -0.23
CA PRO A 384 27.21 3.32 0.35
C PRO A 384 27.19 3.33 1.89
N VAL A 385 28.32 3.63 2.55
CA VAL A 385 28.46 3.70 4.03
C VAL A 385 27.43 4.63 4.67
N THR A 386 27.06 5.71 3.99
CA THR A 386 26.06 6.68 4.44
C THR A 386 24.66 6.07 4.59
N GLN A 387 24.33 4.97 3.90
CA GLN A 387 23.05 4.27 4.06
C GLN A 387 23.02 3.35 5.30
N VAL A 388 24.20 2.91 5.77
CA VAL A 388 24.35 2.12 7.00
C VAL A 388 24.32 3.04 8.22
N LEU A 389 25.08 4.14 8.18
CA LEU A 389 25.15 5.14 9.26
C LEU A 389 23.82 5.87 9.50
N LYS A 390 23.01 6.10 8.45
CA LYS A 390 21.66 6.69 8.59
C LYS A 390 20.68 5.87 9.42
N LYS A 391 20.95 4.58 9.67
CA LYS A 391 20.18 3.74 10.60
C LYS A 391 20.69 3.77 12.04
N ASN A 392 21.87 4.35 12.31
CA ASN A 392 22.47 4.36 13.65
C ASN A 392 22.29 5.67 14.41
N HIS A 393 22.10 6.80 13.74
CA HIS A 393 21.81 8.08 14.41
C HIS A 393 20.33 8.19 14.81
N PHE A 394 19.85 7.21 15.57
CA PHE A 394 18.70 7.37 16.46
C PHE A 394 19.25 7.55 17.87
N GLU A 395 19.78 8.74 18.17
CA GLU A 395 20.04 9.13 19.55
C GLU A 395 18.79 9.79 20.15
N VAL A 396 18.30 9.10 21.20
CA VAL A 396 17.45 9.49 22.36
C VAL A 396 16.10 10.17 22.09
#